data_AF-A0A8B5WTS5-F1
#
_entry.id   AF-A0A8B5WTS5-F1
#
_cell.length_a   1.000
_cell.length_b   1.000
_cell.length_c   1.000
_cell.angle_alpha   90.00
_cell.angle_beta   90.00
_cell.angle_gamma   90.00
#
_symmetry.space_group_name_H-M   'P 1'
#
loop_
_entity.id
_entity.type
_entity.pdbx_description
1 polymer ?
#
loop_
_entity_poly.entity_id
_entity_poly.type
_entity_poly.pdbx_seq_one_letter_code
_entity_poly.pdbx_strand_id
1 'polypeptide(L)'
;MTDKPIDPKKPVQLRCGTPAKILCDDLDNPKPIVARVKWPSGGEDAVSFHHDGVIRSDGRTSPNDLVNIPEIRKVWVVVYLFVSNESSASVTFEREDEALGFIAAQLKEDYPYAIKCVEIEV
;
A
#
# COMPACT_ATOMS: atom_id res chain seq x y z
N MET A 1 4.12 15.27 3.86
CA MET A 1 3.96 14.36 2.70
C MET A 1 2.52 14.52 2.26
N THR A 2 2.29 15.12 1.10
CA THR A 2 0.95 15.19 0.50
C THR A 2 0.66 13.81 -0.08
N ASP A 3 -0.23 13.06 0.55
CA ASP A 3 -0.72 11.81 -0.01
C ASP A 3 -1.27 12.07 -1.42
N LYS A 4 -0.95 11.16 -2.34
CA LYS A 4 -1.43 11.26 -3.73
C LYS A 4 -2.97 11.32 -3.72
N PRO A 5 -3.59 12.05 -4.68
CA PRO A 5 -5.04 12.06 -4.83
C PRO A 5 -5.60 10.64 -4.92
N ILE A 6 -6.83 10.44 -4.44
CA ILE A 6 -7.51 9.14 -4.51
C ILE A 6 -7.73 8.76 -5.98
N ASP A 7 -7.27 7.55 -6.33
CA ASP A 7 -7.61 6.91 -7.59
C ASP A 7 -8.90 6.10 -7.42
N PRO A 8 -10.04 6.54 -7.99
CA PRO A 8 -11.32 5.86 -7.83
C PRO A 8 -11.37 4.48 -8.51
N LYS A 9 -10.41 4.18 -9.39
CA LYS A 9 -10.30 2.88 -10.07
C LYS A 9 -9.57 1.83 -9.24
N LYS A 10 -8.92 2.23 -8.15
CA LYS A 10 -8.21 1.31 -7.25
C LYS A 10 -9.05 1.00 -6.01
N PRO A 11 -8.85 -0.19 -5.39
CA PRO A 11 -9.44 -0.48 -4.09
C PRO A 11 -9.09 0.59 -3.06
N VAL A 12 -10.04 0.89 -2.16
CA VAL A 12 -9.88 1.89 -1.11
C VAL A 12 -10.19 1.31 0.27
N GLN A 13 -9.70 1.99 1.30
CA GLN A 13 -10.00 1.74 2.70
C GLN A 13 -9.91 3.06 3.48
N LEU A 14 -10.40 3.09 4.72
CA LEU A 14 -10.01 4.15 5.63
C LEU A 14 -8.54 3.96 6.02
N ARG A 15 -7.85 5.05 6.37
CA ARG A 15 -6.44 5.03 6.78
C ARG A 15 -6.17 4.08 7.95
N CYS A 16 -7.15 3.88 8.83
CA CYS A 16 -7.10 2.90 9.93
C CYS A 16 -7.24 1.42 9.50
N GLY A 17 -7.38 1.13 8.19
CA GLY A 17 -7.55 -0.22 7.65
C GLY A 17 -9.01 -0.70 7.57
N THR A 18 -9.98 0.16 7.88
CA THR A 18 -11.40 -0.20 7.80
C THR A 18 -11.83 -0.29 6.33
N PRO A 19 -12.47 -1.39 5.87
CA PRO A 19 -12.85 -1.56 4.48
C PRO A 19 -13.81 -0.47 4.00
N ALA A 20 -13.56 0.05 2.80
CA ALA A 20 -14.42 1.02 2.14
C ALA A 20 -14.60 0.68 0.65
N LYS A 21 -15.66 1.21 0.02
CA LYS A 21 -15.88 1.14 -1.42
C LYS A 21 -16.48 2.44 -1.93
N ILE A 22 -15.85 3.08 -2.90
CA ILE A 22 -16.41 4.26 -3.57
C ILE A 22 -17.72 3.87 -4.26
N LEU A 23 -18.76 4.67 -4.03
CA LEU A 23 -20.08 4.55 -4.65
C LEU A 23 -20.26 5.58 -5.76
N CYS A 24 -19.68 6.77 -5.58
CA CYS A 24 -19.79 7.92 -6.47
C CYS A 24 -18.63 8.88 -6.19
N ASP A 25 -18.08 9.53 -7.22
CA ASP A 25 -16.94 10.44 -7.16
C ASP A 25 -17.09 11.68 -8.06
N ASP A 26 -18.24 11.83 -8.71
CA ASP A 26 -18.55 12.82 -9.73
C ASP A 26 -19.60 13.87 -9.26
N LEU A 27 -19.84 13.97 -7.96
CA LEU A 27 -20.76 14.98 -7.42
C LEU A 27 -20.16 16.39 -7.50
N ASP A 28 -20.97 17.36 -7.89
CA ASP A 28 -20.60 18.78 -7.83
C ASP A 28 -20.84 19.36 -6.43
N ASN A 29 -20.00 18.97 -5.46
CA ASN A 29 -20.06 19.48 -4.09
C ASN A 29 -18.67 19.45 -3.41
N PRO A 30 -18.50 20.07 -2.22
CA PRO A 30 -17.19 20.15 -1.55
C PRO A 30 -16.60 18.79 -1.13
N LYS A 31 -17.42 17.75 -1.01
CA LYS A 31 -17.07 16.37 -0.63
C LYS A 31 -17.61 15.38 -1.65
N PRO A 32 -17.04 15.38 -2.86
CA PRO A 32 -17.65 14.78 -4.03
C PRO A 32 -17.56 13.25 -4.04
N ILE A 33 -16.64 12.69 -3.25
CA ILE A 33 -16.45 11.25 -3.13
C ILE A 33 -17.37 10.72 -2.03
N VAL A 34 -18.30 9.83 -2.40
CA VAL A 34 -19.12 9.07 -1.45
C VAL A 34 -18.63 7.63 -1.44
N ALA A 35 -18.26 7.12 -0.26
CA ALA A 35 -17.88 5.72 -0.09
C ALA A 35 -18.74 5.04 0.97
N ARG A 36 -19.01 3.76 0.75
CA ARG A 36 -19.58 2.87 1.76
C ARG A 36 -18.48 2.35 2.66
N VAL A 37 -18.58 2.60 3.95
CA VAL A 37 -17.64 2.14 4.98
C VAL A 37 -18.29 0.99 5.76
N LYS A 38 -17.56 -0.12 5.91
CA LYS A 38 -18.01 -1.26 6.72
C LYS A 38 -17.32 -1.25 8.07
N TRP A 39 -18.03 -0.81 9.09
CA TRP A 39 -17.48 -0.68 10.44
C TRP A 39 -17.22 -2.05 11.09
N PRO A 40 -16.28 -2.13 12.05
CA PRO A 40 -16.01 -3.36 12.80
C PRO A 40 -17.23 -3.92 13.55
N SER A 41 -18.18 -3.06 13.93
CA SER A 41 -19.44 -3.44 14.56
C SER A 41 -20.42 -4.16 13.61
N GLY A 42 -20.13 -4.22 12.31
CA GLY A 42 -20.97 -4.82 11.28
C GLY A 42 -21.91 -3.84 10.57
N GLY A 43 -21.99 -2.58 11.01
CA GLY A 43 -22.75 -1.54 10.35
C GLY A 43 -22.10 -1.07 9.04
N GLU A 44 -22.92 -0.59 8.10
CA GLU A 44 -22.47 0.05 6.87
C GLU A 44 -23.02 1.48 6.81
N ASP A 45 -22.13 2.47 6.63
CA ASP A 45 -22.51 3.88 6.46
C ASP A 45 -22.01 4.42 5.12
N ALA A 46 -22.76 5.37 4.54
CA ALA A 46 -22.29 6.19 3.43
C ALA A 46 -21.60 7.44 3.99
N VAL A 47 -20.34 7.64 3.64
CA VAL A 47 -19.51 8.74 4.12
C VAL A 47 -18.99 9.56 2.94
N SER A 48 -19.02 10.88 3.06
CA SER A 48 -18.53 11.81 2.04
C SER A 48 -17.13 12.33 2.38
N PHE A 49 -16.27 12.38 1.36
CA PHE A 49 -14.86 12.76 1.43
C PHE A 49 -14.55 13.85 0.40
N HIS A 50 -13.54 14.64 0.69
CA HIS A 50 -12.96 15.59 -0.27
C HIS A 50 -12.26 14.85 -1.43
N HIS A 51 -11.94 15.55 -2.52
CA HIS A 51 -11.30 14.95 -3.72
C HIS A 51 -9.95 14.24 -3.44
N ASP A 52 -9.26 14.67 -2.39
CA ASP A 52 -8.01 14.09 -1.90
C ASP A 52 -8.22 12.97 -0.87
N GLY A 53 -9.47 12.57 -0.62
CA GLY A 53 -9.84 11.50 0.31
C GLY A 53 -9.95 11.93 1.76
N VAL A 54 -9.64 13.17 2.13
CA VAL A 54 -9.73 13.58 3.54
C VAL A 54 -11.18 13.74 3.99
N ILE A 55 -11.45 13.40 5.24
CA ILE A 55 -12.78 13.58 5.85
C ILE A 55 -12.97 14.98 6.43
N ARG A 56 -11.86 15.69 6.72
CA ARG A 56 -11.83 17.03 7.31
C ARG A 56 -10.97 17.97 6.47
N SER A 57 -11.41 19.22 6.33
CA SER A 57 -10.70 20.27 5.59
C SER A 57 -9.67 21.03 6.44
N ASP A 58 -9.36 20.56 7.66
CA ASP A 58 -8.42 21.23 8.58
C ASP A 58 -6.94 20.91 8.29
N GLY A 59 -6.67 20.18 7.20
CA GLY A 59 -5.33 19.77 6.78
C GLY A 59 -4.68 18.72 7.69
N ARG A 60 -5.39 18.21 8.69
CA ARG A 60 -4.88 17.16 9.58
C ARG A 60 -5.26 15.80 9.02
N THR A 61 -4.31 14.88 9.06
CA THR A 61 -4.58 13.48 8.75
C THR A 61 -5.49 12.88 9.82
N SER A 62 -6.47 12.11 9.37
CA SER A 62 -7.43 11.40 10.21
C SER A 62 -7.32 9.90 9.97
N PRO A 63 -7.51 9.05 11.00
CA PRO A 63 -7.68 7.61 10.81
C PRO A 63 -8.87 7.28 9.90
N ASN A 64 -9.82 8.22 9.78
CA ASN A 64 -11.01 8.08 8.95
C ASN A 64 -10.87 8.72 7.57
N ASP A 65 -9.67 9.14 7.14
CA ASP A 65 -9.47 9.54 5.74
C ASP A 65 -9.56 8.32 4.82
N LEU A 66 -10.11 8.51 3.63
CA LEU A 66 -10.11 7.51 2.58
C LEU A 66 -8.73 7.47 1.93
N VAL A 67 -8.19 6.27 1.71
CA VAL A 67 -6.90 6.05 1.04
C VAL A 67 -7.02 4.87 0.06
N ASN A 68 -6.26 4.89 -1.03
CA ASN A 68 -6.11 3.69 -1.84
C ASN A 68 -5.39 2.59 -1.03
N ILE A 69 -5.82 1.35 -1.17
CA ILE A 69 -5.13 0.21 -0.58
C ILE A 69 -3.75 0.10 -1.25
N PRO A 70 -2.64 0.10 -0.49
CA PRO A 70 -1.32 -0.06 -1.06
C PRO A 70 -1.25 -1.36 -1.87
N GLU A 71 -0.75 -1.27 -3.10
CA GLU A 71 -0.43 -2.46 -3.88
C GLU A 71 0.76 -3.17 -3.22
N ILE A 72 0.48 -4.27 -2.50
CA ILE A 72 1.55 -5.12 -1.98
C ILE A 72 2.03 -6.00 -3.13
N ARG A 73 3.26 -5.75 -3.58
CA ARG A 73 3.96 -6.60 -4.54
C ARG A 73 4.95 -7.47 -3.79
N LYS A 74 4.95 -8.78 -4.08
CA LYS A 74 6.00 -9.69 -3.67
C LYS A 74 7.10 -9.63 -4.74
N VAL A 75 8.32 -9.35 -4.33
CA VAL A 75 9.49 -9.45 -5.20
C VAL A 75 10.49 -10.42 -4.58
N TRP A 76 11.19 -11.15 -5.43
CA TRP A 76 12.30 -11.99 -5.02
C TRP A 76 13.58 -11.20 -5.26
N VAL A 77 14.40 -11.04 -4.22
CA VAL A 77 15.66 -10.32 -4.27
C VAL A 77 16.78 -11.31 -3.99
N VAL A 78 17.75 -11.41 -4.88
CA VAL A 78 18.93 -12.26 -4.68
C VAL A 78 19.86 -11.54 -3.70
N VAL A 79 20.29 -12.19 -2.63
CA VAL A 79 21.23 -11.61 -1.67
C VAL A 79 22.45 -12.50 -1.55
N TYR A 80 23.61 -11.94 -1.88
CA TYR A 80 24.90 -12.60 -1.72
C TYR A 80 25.46 -12.27 -0.33
N LEU A 81 25.80 -13.30 0.44
CA LEU A 81 26.63 -13.14 1.63
C LEU A 81 28.08 -12.99 1.17
N PHE A 82 28.59 -11.76 1.13
CA PHE A 82 30.02 -11.54 1.03
C PHE A 82 30.67 -11.85 2.39
N VAL A 83 31.56 -12.83 2.42
CA VAL A 83 32.50 -12.99 3.54
C VAL A 83 33.65 -11.99 3.34
N SER A 84 33.35 -10.70 3.44
CA SER A 84 34.35 -9.66 3.65
C SER A 84 33.68 -8.46 4.32
N ASN A 85 34.40 -7.81 5.23
CA ASN A 85 33.85 -6.97 6.29
C ASN A 85 33.13 -5.68 5.85
N GLU A 86 33.02 -5.31 4.58
CA GLU A 86 32.54 -3.97 4.23
C GLU A 86 31.76 -3.96 2.90
N SER A 87 30.45 -3.70 2.99
CA SER A 87 29.51 -3.29 1.93
C SER A 87 28.65 -4.37 1.26
N SER A 88 27.33 -4.24 1.42
CA SER A 88 26.30 -4.97 0.67
C SER A 88 25.99 -4.27 -0.65
N ALA A 89 26.07 -4.99 -1.78
CA ALA A 89 25.60 -4.53 -3.08
C ALA A 89 24.33 -5.27 -3.49
N SER A 90 23.32 -4.56 -3.98
CA SER A 90 22.09 -5.14 -4.56
C SER A 90 22.19 -5.16 -6.08
N VAL A 91 21.93 -6.31 -6.70
CA VAL A 91 21.80 -6.47 -8.16
C VAL A 91 20.42 -7.07 -8.45
N THR A 92 19.73 -6.52 -9.45
CA THR A 92 18.43 -7.02 -9.92
C THR A 92 18.67 -7.89 -11.16
N PHE A 93 18.03 -9.06 -11.22
CA PHE A 93 18.07 -9.96 -12.38
C PHE A 93 16.68 -10.08 -13.01
N GLU A 94 16.64 -10.37 -14.31
CA GLU A 94 15.38 -10.59 -15.05
C GLU A 94 14.91 -12.06 -15.00
N ARG A 95 15.79 -13.00 -14.58
CA ARG A 95 15.52 -14.44 -14.58
C ARG A 95 15.98 -15.15 -13.29
N GLU A 96 15.29 -16.23 -12.94
CA GLU A 96 15.47 -17.01 -11.71
C GLU A 96 16.75 -17.86 -11.73
N ASP A 97 17.18 -18.35 -12.90
CA ASP A 97 18.35 -19.21 -13.07
C ASP A 97 19.70 -18.48 -12.92
N GLU A 98 19.68 -17.16 -12.72
CA GLU A 98 20.87 -16.31 -12.53
C GLU A 98 21.22 -16.08 -11.05
N ALA A 99 20.40 -16.60 -10.11
CA ALA A 99 20.50 -16.36 -8.68
C ALA A 99 21.07 -17.54 -7.88
N LEU A 100 22.00 -17.28 -6.95
CA LEU A 100 22.56 -18.31 -6.04
C LEU A 100 21.76 -18.48 -4.72
N GLY A 101 20.69 -17.72 -4.53
CA GLY A 101 19.80 -17.79 -3.36
C GLY A 101 18.84 -16.61 -3.31
N PHE A 102 17.59 -16.83 -2.88
CA PHE A 102 16.55 -15.79 -2.87
C PHE A 102 16.20 -15.35 -1.45
N ILE A 103 16.08 -14.04 -1.28
CA ILE A 103 15.40 -13.41 -0.17
C ILE A 103 14.07 -12.88 -0.69
N ALA A 104 12.97 -13.34 -0.10
CA ALA A 104 11.66 -12.78 -0.39
C ALA A 104 11.57 -11.42 0.32
N ALA A 105 11.42 -10.34 -0.45
CA ALA A 105 11.13 -9.01 0.08
C ALA A 105 9.67 -8.66 -0.20
N GLN A 106 8.96 -8.23 0.83
CA GLN A 106 7.64 -7.62 0.65
C GLN A 106 7.81 -6.12 0.56
N LEU A 107 7.28 -5.53 -0.51
CA LEU A 107 7.31 -4.08 -0.73
C LEU A 107 6.00 -3.44 -0.31
N LYS A 108 6.08 -2.25 0.26
CA LYS A 108 4.97 -1.31 0.46
C LYS A 108 5.39 0.01 -0.16
N GLU A 109 4.65 0.48 -1.18
CA GLU A 109 4.96 1.74 -1.88
C GLU A 109 6.39 1.77 -2.45
N ASP A 110 6.84 0.67 -3.03
CA ASP A 110 8.20 0.48 -3.58
C ASP A 110 9.34 0.44 -2.54
N TYR A 111 9.02 0.43 -1.22
CA TYR A 111 9.99 0.26 -0.15
C TYR A 111 9.88 -1.13 0.51
N PRO A 112 11.00 -1.83 0.76
CA PRO A 112 10.98 -3.11 1.46
C PRO A 112 10.58 -2.92 2.93
N TYR A 113 9.57 -3.68 3.39
CA TYR A 113 9.09 -3.62 4.79
C TYR A 113 9.13 -4.97 5.53
N ALA A 114 9.34 -6.08 4.81
CA ALA A 114 9.61 -7.37 5.41
C ALA A 114 10.57 -8.17 4.52
N ILE A 115 11.53 -8.85 5.15
CA ILE A 115 12.58 -9.65 4.50
C ILE A 115 12.53 -11.04 5.10
N LYS A 116 12.36 -12.08 4.27
CA LYS A 116 12.45 -13.48 4.71
C LYS A 116 13.51 -14.19 3.86
N CYS A 117 14.54 -14.70 4.54
CA CYS A 117 15.51 -15.59 3.92
C CYS A 117 14.83 -16.93 3.62
N VAL A 118 14.94 -17.41 2.38
CA VAL A 118 14.47 -18.76 2.01
C VAL A 118 15.72 -19.56 1.68
N GLU A 119 16.09 -20.49 2.57
CA GLU A 119 17.09 -21.52 2.25
C GLU A 119 16.51 -22.47 1.20
N ILE A 120 17.30 -22.82 0.20
CA ILE A 120 17.00 -23.93 -0.70
C ILE A 120 17.88 -25.10 -0.24
N GLU A 121 17.25 -26.19 0.18
CA GLU A 121 17.94 -27.49 0.26
C GLU A 121 18.24 -27.92 -1.19
N VAL A 122 19.53 -28.09 -1.50
CA VAL A 122 20.01 -28.58 -2.80
C VAL A 122 19.83 -30.10 -2.88
#